data_AF-A0A7Y2DRY3-F1
#
_entry.id   AF-A0A7Y2DRY3-F1
#
_cell.length_a   1.000
_cell.length_b   1.000
_cell.length_c   1.000
_cell.angle_alpha   90.00
_cell.angle_beta   90.00
_cell.angle_gamma   90.00
#
_symmetry.space_group_name_H-M   'P 1'
#
loop_
_entity.id
_entity.type
_entity.pdbx_description
1 polymer ?
#
loop_
_entity_poly.entity_id
_entity_poly.type
_entity_poly.pdbx_seq_one_letter_code
_entity_poly.pdbx_strand_id
1 'polypeptide(L)'
;MKLAILSRAPNSYSTTRLRVAALDRGHKVRVLNTLRFAIDLTSDEPDLQYQGKPLSDYDAVIPRIGASITYFGTAVVRQFE
;
A
#
# COMPACT_ATOMS: atom_id res chain seq x y z
N MET A 1 8.80 7.33 -10.93
CA MET A 1 8.42 7.09 -9.52
C MET A 1 7.89 5.69 -9.35
N LYS A 2 8.11 5.09 -8.18
CA LYS A 2 7.61 3.81 -7.73
C LYS A 2 6.46 4.06 -6.77
N LEU A 3 5.24 3.75 -7.23
CA LEU A 3 3.99 4.02 -6.54
C LEU A 3 3.39 2.73 -5.99
N ALA A 4 2.89 2.79 -4.75
CA ALA A 4 2.09 1.73 -4.17
C ALA A 4 0.62 2.15 -4.11
N ILE A 5 -0.29 1.27 -4.53
CA ILE A 5 -1.74 1.44 -4.32
C ILE A 5 -2.17 0.44 -3.26
N LEU A 6 -2.61 0.94 -2.10
CA LEU A 6 -3.08 0.11 -1.00
C LEU A 6 -4.56 -0.22 -1.21
N SER A 7 -4.86 -1.45 -1.63
CA SER A 7 -6.25 -1.85 -1.90
C SER A 7 -6.48 -3.35 -1.69
N ARG A 8 -7.60 -3.71 -1.07
CA ARG A 8 -8.07 -5.11 -1.00
C ARG A 8 -8.73 -5.60 -2.28
N ALA A 9 -9.11 -4.69 -3.19
CA ALA A 9 -9.82 -4.99 -4.42
C ALA A 9 -8.99 -4.58 -5.64
N PRO A 10 -7.92 -5.33 -5.98
CA PRO A 10 -7.00 -4.99 -7.07
C PRO A 10 -7.67 -4.93 -8.45
N ASN A 11 -8.75 -5.70 -8.62
CA ASN A 11 -9.51 -5.80 -9.86
C ASN A 11 -10.73 -4.86 -9.90
N SER A 12 -10.95 -4.05 -8.86
CA SER A 12 -12.04 -3.06 -8.88
C SER A 12 -11.73 -1.96 -9.87
N TYR A 13 -12.78 -1.44 -10.54
CA TYR A 13 -12.64 -0.41 -11.57
C TYR A 13 -11.75 0.76 -11.13
N SER A 14 -11.97 1.29 -9.91
CA SER A 14 -11.19 2.41 -9.39
C SER A 14 -9.69 2.07 -9.25
N THR A 15 -9.36 0.89 -8.69
CA THR A 15 -7.97 0.47 -8.50
C THR A 15 -7.28 0.22 -9.85
N THR A 16 -7.99 -0.40 -10.79
CA THR A 16 -7.49 -0.62 -12.15
C THR A 16 -7.26 0.70 -12.88
N ARG A 17 -8.18 1.66 -12.80
CA ARG A 17 -8.04 2.98 -13.43
C ARG A 17 -6.86 3.77 -12.85
N LEU A 18 -6.67 3.75 -11.53
CA LEU A 18 -5.51 4.37 -10.89
C LEU A 18 -4.20 3.75 -11.38
N ARG A 19 -4.14 2.41 -11.45
CA ARG A 19 -2.97 1.69 -11.96
C ARG A 19 -2.68 2.07 -13.41
N VAL A 20 -3.67 2.05 -14.29
CA VAL A 20 -3.51 2.40 -15.70
C VAL A 20 -3.05 3.85 -15.86
N ALA A 21 -3.69 4.81 -15.17
CA ALA A 21 -3.35 6.22 -15.27
C ALA A 21 -1.92 6.54 -14.80
N ALA A 22 -1.42 5.78 -13.82
CA ALA A 22 -0.06 5.91 -13.32
C ALA A 22 0.97 5.21 -14.22
N LEU A 23 0.63 4.06 -14.81
CA LEU A 23 1.46 3.41 -15.83
C LEU A 23 1.59 4.26 -17.11
N ASP A 24 0.50 4.89 -17.54
CA ASP A 24 0.44 5.78 -18.70
C ASP A 24 1.36 7.00 -18.54
N ARG A 25 1.55 7.46 -17.29
CA ARG A 25 2.53 8.50 -16.92
C ARG A 25 3.96 7.99 -16.74
N GLY A 26 4.24 6.74 -17.08
CA GLY A 26 5.57 6.13 -16.97
C GLY A 26 6.00 5.79 -15.54
N HIS A 27 5.07 5.69 -14.58
CA HIS A 27 5.39 5.31 -13.20
C HIS A 27 5.36 3.78 -13.02
N LYS A 28 6.24 3.27 -12.15
CA LYS A 28 6.23 1.86 -11.74
C LYS A 28 5.18 1.69 -10.64
N VAL A 29 4.09 0.98 -10.90
CA VAL A 29 2.95 0.91 -9.99
C VAL A 29 2.73 -0.51 -9.52
N ARG A 30 2.56 -0.70 -8.20
CA ARG A 30 2.20 -1.99 -7.62
C ARG A 30 0.97 -1.84 -6.73
N VAL A 31 0.00 -2.74 -6.91
CA VAL A 31 -1.15 -2.82 -6.01
C VAL A 31 -0.81 -3.79 -4.88
N LEU A 32 -0.90 -3.30 -3.64
CA LEU A 32 -0.59 -4.05 -2.44
C LEU A 32 -1.88 -4.24 -1.63
N ASN A 33 -2.19 -5.49 -1.29
CA ASN A 33 -3.30 -5.79 -0.41
C ASN A 33 -2.97 -5.32 1.01
N THR A 34 -3.73 -4.37 1.53
CA THR A 34 -3.57 -3.79 2.87
C THR A 34 -3.53 -4.86 3.97
N LEU A 35 -4.31 -5.94 3.85
CA LEU A 35 -4.36 -7.00 4.87
C LEU A 35 -3.16 -7.95 4.86
N ARG A 36 -2.27 -7.83 3.88
CA ARG A 36 -1.04 -8.63 3.79
C ARG A 36 0.17 -7.93 4.40
N PHE A 37 -0.03 -6.76 4.96
CA PHE A 37 0.98 -6.08 5.75
C PHE A 37 0.98 -6.63 7.18
N ALA A 38 2.16 -6.72 7.75
CA ALA A 38 2.39 -6.90 9.16
C ALA A 38 3.18 -5.69 9.65
N ILE A 39 2.82 -5.18 10.83
CA ILE A 39 3.58 -4.13 11.50
C ILE A 39 4.39 -4.83 12.57
N ASP A 40 5.71 -4.72 12.48
CA ASP A 40 6.60 -5.19 13.53
C ASP A 40 6.74 -4.07 14.56
N LEU A 41 6.32 -4.35 15.80
CA LEU A 41 6.38 -3.43 16.92
C LEU A 41 7.50 -3.77 17.91
N THR A 42 8.37 -4.74 17.57
CA THR A 42 9.43 -5.23 18.48
C THR A 42 10.65 -4.32 18.54
N SER A 43 10.81 -3.45 17.54
CA SER A 43 11.91 -2.49 17.43
C SER A 43 11.47 -1.09 17.89
N ASP A 44 12.43 -0.27 18.35
CA ASP A 44 12.21 1.15 18.69
C ASP A 44 11.64 1.95 17.49
N GLU A 45 11.93 1.50 16.27
CA GLU A 45 11.32 1.98 15.03
C GLU A 45 10.40 0.88 14.46
N PRO A 46 9.08 1.09 14.43
CA PRO A 46 8.16 0.10 13.87
C PRO A 46 8.40 -0.07 12.37
N ASP A 47 8.66 -1.31 11.93
CA ASP A 47 8.92 -1.62 10.52
C ASP A 47 7.72 -2.30 9.87
N LEU A 48 7.52 -2.03 8.58
CA LEU A 48 6.38 -2.51 7.82
C LEU A 48 6.80 -3.64 6.88
N GLN A 49 6.30 -4.84 7.16
CA GLN A 49 6.57 -6.03 6.35
C GLN A 49 5.40 -6.35 5.43
N TYR A 50 5.69 -6.73 4.19
CA TYR A 50 4.69 -7.24 3.25
C TYR A 50 4.93 -8.71 2.98
N GLN A 51 4.02 -9.58 3.44
CA GLN A 51 4.15 -11.03 3.33
C GLN A 51 5.47 -11.58 3.91
N GLY A 52 5.88 -11.08 5.08
CA GLY A 52 7.11 -11.52 5.76
C GLY A 52 8.41 -11.09 5.07
N LYS A 53 8.34 -10.11 4.16
CA LYS A 53 9.51 -9.49 3.53
C LYS A 53 9.51 -8.00 3.84
N PRO A 54 10.70 -7.40 4.05
CA PRO A 54 10.83 -5.96 4.19
C PRO A 54 10.27 -5.29 2.94
N LEU A 55 9.57 -4.18 3.16
CA LEU A 55 9.00 -3.44 2.05
C LEU A 55 10.11 -2.75 1.26
N SER A 56 10.04 -2.84 -0.06
CA SER A 56 10.94 -2.07 -0.91
C SER A 56 10.53 -0.59 -0.92
N ASP A 57 11.46 0.33 -1.13
CA ASP A 57 11.18 1.78 -1.17
C ASP A 57 10.09 2.14 -2.19
N TYR A 58 9.17 3.02 -1.80
CA TYR A 58 8.14 3.62 -2.66
C TYR A 58 8.19 5.14 -2.50
N ASP A 59 8.06 5.87 -3.60
CA ASP A 59 8.10 7.34 -3.59
C ASP A 59 6.77 7.93 -3.10
N ALA A 60 5.66 7.23 -3.33
CA ALA A 60 4.35 7.63 -2.83
C ALA A 60 3.39 6.45 -2.73
N VAL A 61 2.41 6.61 -1.84
CA VAL A 61 1.38 5.61 -1.56
C VAL A 61 -0.01 6.21 -1.76
N ILE A 62 -0.88 5.49 -2.46
CA ILE A 62 -2.27 5.87 -2.70
C ILE A 62 -3.17 4.97 -1.84
N PRO A 63 -3.73 5.47 -0.72
CA PRO A 63 -4.59 4.68 0.15
C PRO A 63 -6.00 4.51 -0.43
N ARG A 64 -6.39 3.26 -0.71
CA ARG A 64 -7.77 2.85 -1.05
C ARG A 64 -8.30 1.90 0.01
N ILE A 65 -8.47 2.44 1.21
CA ILE A 65 -8.91 1.71 2.40
C ILE A 65 -10.44 1.59 2.38
N GLY A 66 -10.95 0.36 2.51
CA GLY A 66 -12.39 0.14 2.65
C GLY A 66 -12.85 0.36 4.09
N ALA A 67 -14.11 0.77 4.27
CA ALA A 67 -14.67 1.12 5.59
C ALA A 67 -14.50 0.01 6.65
N SER A 68 -14.55 -1.26 6.25
CA SER A 68 -14.43 -2.40 7.17
C SER A 68 -13.00 -2.64 7.69
N ILE A 69 -11.99 -1.92 7.19
CA ILE A 69 -10.59 -2.08 7.61
C ILE A 69 -9.94 -0.73 7.92
N THR A 70 -10.74 0.30 8.18
CA THR A 70 -10.25 1.68 8.38
C THR A 70 -9.14 1.73 9.42
N TYR A 71 -9.37 1.16 10.61
CA TYR A 71 -8.40 1.17 11.71
C TYR A 71 -7.03 0.61 11.31
N PHE A 72 -7.02 -0.60 10.75
CA PHE A 72 -5.78 -1.24 10.31
C PHE A 72 -5.15 -0.52 9.11
N GLY A 73 -5.97 -0.12 8.14
CA GLY A 73 -5.52 0.58 6.95
C GLY A 73 -4.88 1.93 7.26
N THR A 74 -5.43 2.69 8.21
CA THR A 74 -4.83 3.95 8.65
C THR A 74 -3.54 3.72 9.42
N ALA A 75 -3.45 2.65 10.23
CA ALA A 75 -2.20 2.29 10.90
C ALA A 75 -1.09 1.98 9.89
N VAL A 76 -1.40 1.20 8.84
CA VAL A 76 -0.46 0.90 7.76
C VAL A 76 -0.03 2.16 7.03
N VAL A 77 -0.96 3.07 6.70
CA VAL A 77 -0.63 4.33 6.01
C VAL A 77 0.31 5.21 6.83
N ARG A 78 0.13 5.28 8.15
CA ARG A 78 1.01 6.05 9.04
C ARG A 78 2.45 5.53 9.09
N GLN A 79 2.68 4.25 8.81
CA GLN A 79 4.04 3.71 8.75
C GLN A 79 4.79 4.08 7.45
N PHE A 80 4.13 4.77 6.51
CA PHE A 80 4.75 5.32 5.31
C PHE A 80 5.06 6.81 5.41
N GLU A 81 4.70 7.47 6.52
CA GLU A 81 5.05 8.86 6.84
C GLU A 81 6.42 8.90 7.54
#